data_AF-A0A2T5XY94-F1
#
_entry.id   AF-A0A2T5XY94-F1
#
_cell.length_a   1.000
_cell.length_b   1.000
_cell.length_c   1.000
_cell.angle_alpha   90.00
_cell.angle_beta   90.00
_cell.angle_gamma   90.00
#
_symmetry.space_group_name_H-M   'P 1'
#
loop_
_entity.id
_entity.type
_entity.pdbx_description
1 polymer ?
#
loop_
_entity_poly.entity_id
_entity_poly.type
_entity_poly.pdbx_seq_one_letter_code
_entity_poly.pdbx_strand_id
1 'polypeptide(L)'
;MMSLLDVFVIFAYYHKAKVSSSYKGKITNQQLDNNYILEKIREIEQYHSSALHWNLNELTQNFHSIIDKAKTAYISIEQSTGIALHNVAGLDSFKDKIGTDVSSFMEFSRQKAKEAQRRESTTLQPKERLGDFSKANVTITNYLGGKYFFTVDEVTFSENTIFLTECKHSKKGILPSMSDIKDGLIKMILYTNLKEVAIDDVPAQSKAVLKLTSEQLKGKRITSEGTDEELDSFYQENAIRAILQKRIELLFKEAKENNFIVSIEGSI
;
A
#
# COMPACT_ATOMS: atom_id res chain seq x y z
N MET A 1 -2.41 -1.83 9.37
CA MET A 1 -1.83 -0.71 8.61
C MET A 1 -2.74 0.50 8.71
N MET A 2 -4.04 0.37 8.41
CA MET A 2 -5.01 1.47 8.54
C MET A 2 -4.96 2.17 9.91
N SER A 3 -5.04 1.42 11.01
CA SER A 3 -4.93 2.04 12.36
C SER A 3 -3.56 2.65 12.69
N LEU A 4 -2.48 2.21 12.02
CA LEU A 4 -1.15 2.81 12.21
C LEU A 4 -1.06 4.16 11.49
N LEU A 5 -1.74 4.30 10.35
CA LEU A 5 -1.81 5.53 9.57
C LEU A 5 -2.98 6.43 10.01
N ASP A 6 -3.57 6.15 11.16
CA ASP A 6 -4.75 6.82 11.72
C ASP A 6 -5.95 6.90 10.75
N VAL A 7 -6.16 5.83 9.97
CA VAL A 7 -7.28 5.72 9.03
C VAL A 7 -8.44 4.99 9.68
N PHE A 8 -9.58 5.68 9.78
CA PHE A 8 -10.87 5.13 10.19
C PHE A 8 -11.49 4.31 9.06
N VAL A 9 -11.91 3.08 9.36
CA VAL A 9 -12.46 2.13 8.38
C VAL A 9 -13.95 1.98 8.59
N ILE A 10 -14.72 2.04 7.50
CA ILE A 10 -16.16 1.72 7.48
C ILE A 10 -16.32 0.41 6.72
N PHE A 11 -16.90 -0.61 7.35
CA PHE A 11 -17.32 -1.81 6.65
C PHE A 11 -18.60 -1.54 5.87
N ALA A 12 -18.56 -1.71 4.55
CA ALA A 12 -19.69 -1.41 3.68
C ALA A 12 -19.97 -2.56 2.69
N TYR A 13 -21.14 -2.50 2.06
CA TYR A 13 -21.58 -3.48 1.07
C TYR A 13 -22.28 -2.78 -0.09
N TYR A 14 -22.22 -3.40 -1.27
CA TYR A 14 -23.01 -2.94 -2.41
C TYR A 14 -24.46 -3.37 -2.24
N HIS A 15 -25.38 -2.41 -2.25
CA HIS A 15 -26.81 -2.66 -2.10
C HIS A 15 -27.56 -2.73 -3.44
N LYS A 16 -26.93 -2.26 -4.54
CA LYS A 16 -27.50 -2.18 -5.88
C LYS A 16 -26.41 -2.39 -6.92
N ALA A 17 -26.78 -2.96 -8.06
CA ALA A 17 -25.95 -3.05 -9.26
C ALA A 17 -26.83 -3.16 -10.51
N LYS A 18 -26.22 -3.10 -11.69
CA LYS A 18 -26.88 -3.30 -12.98
C LYS A 18 -26.17 -4.42 -13.76
N VAL A 19 -26.87 -5.06 -14.68
CA VAL A 19 -26.25 -5.97 -15.66
C VAL A 19 -25.28 -5.16 -16.54
N SER A 20 -24.08 -5.68 -16.76
CA SER A 20 -23.11 -5.08 -17.67
C SER A 20 -23.52 -5.31 -19.12
N SER A 21 -23.60 -4.23 -19.89
CA SER A 21 -23.78 -4.31 -21.36
C SER A 21 -22.49 -4.75 -22.07
N SER A 22 -21.32 -4.46 -21.48
CA SER A 22 -20.01 -4.76 -22.09
C SER A 22 -19.51 -6.17 -21.78
N TYR A 23 -19.94 -6.76 -20.65
CA TYR A 23 -19.42 -8.05 -20.18
C TYR A 23 -20.56 -8.99 -19.78
N LYS A 24 -20.77 -10.02 -20.60
CA LYS A 24 -21.81 -11.03 -20.35
C LYS A 24 -21.60 -11.71 -19.00
N GLY A 25 -22.66 -11.82 -18.21
CA GLY A 25 -22.64 -12.48 -16.90
C GLY A 25 -21.90 -11.69 -15.81
N LYS A 26 -21.70 -10.38 -16.00
CA LYS A 26 -21.10 -9.48 -14.99
C LYS A 26 -22.04 -8.35 -14.65
N ILE A 27 -21.92 -7.86 -13.41
CA ILE A 27 -22.58 -6.65 -12.95
C ILE A 27 -21.67 -5.42 -13.11
N THR A 28 -22.27 -4.24 -13.14
CA THR A 28 -21.62 -2.93 -13.18
C THR A 28 -22.44 -1.91 -12.38
N ASN A 29 -21.97 -0.68 -12.24
CA ASN A 29 -22.64 0.39 -11.51
C ASN A 29 -23.05 -0.04 -10.08
N GLN A 30 -22.14 -0.74 -9.40
CA GLN A 30 -22.33 -1.13 -8.01
C GLN A 30 -22.40 0.11 -7.14
N GLN A 31 -23.41 0.20 -6.28
CA GLN A 31 -23.64 1.33 -5.39
C GLN A 31 -23.66 0.88 -3.94
N LEU A 32 -22.89 1.59 -3.12
CA LEU A 32 -22.98 1.49 -1.68
C LEU A 32 -24.31 2.07 -1.19
N ASP A 33 -24.69 1.71 0.02
CA ASP A 33 -25.79 2.37 0.72
C ASP A 33 -25.30 3.73 1.25
N ASN A 34 -25.59 4.80 0.51
CA ASN A 34 -25.13 6.14 0.86
C ASN A 34 -25.67 6.62 2.21
N ASN A 35 -26.88 6.22 2.61
CA ASN A 35 -27.45 6.62 3.89
C ASN A 35 -26.64 6.01 5.04
N TYR A 36 -26.34 4.71 4.93
CA TYR A 36 -25.48 4.02 5.88
C TYR A 36 -24.07 4.61 5.94
N ILE A 37 -23.46 4.93 4.79
CA ILE A 37 -22.12 5.56 4.77
C ILE A 37 -22.13 6.93 5.45
N LEU A 38 -23.12 7.78 5.16
CA LEU A 38 -23.23 9.11 5.77
C LEU A 38 -23.47 9.03 7.27
N GLU A 39 -24.27 8.07 7.73
CA GLU A 39 -24.46 7.79 9.16
C GLU A 39 -23.13 7.41 9.82
N LYS A 40 -22.38 6.48 9.22
CA LYS A 40 -21.06 6.09 9.73
C LYS A 40 -20.03 7.20 9.75
N ILE A 41 -20.05 8.10 8.77
CA ILE A 41 -19.19 9.29 8.78
C ILE A 41 -19.54 10.19 9.98
N ARG A 42 -20.83 10.42 10.25
CA ARG A 42 -21.27 11.22 11.41
C ARG A 42 -20.92 10.55 12.75
N GLU A 43 -21.01 9.22 12.82
CA GLU A 43 -20.56 8.47 13.99
C GLU A 43 -19.06 8.69 14.24
N ILE A 44 -18.23 8.64 13.18
CA ILE A 44 -16.78 8.90 13.27
C ILE A 44 -16.51 10.35 13.70
N GLU A 45 -17.23 11.33 13.17
CA GLU A 45 -17.09 12.75 13.56
C GLU A 45 -17.34 12.98 15.06
N GLN A 46 -18.21 12.17 15.66
CA GLN A 46 -18.53 12.19 17.09
C GLN A 46 -17.67 11.22 17.91
N TYR A 47 -16.80 10.44 17.26
CA TYR A 47 -15.98 9.44 17.91
C TYR A 47 -14.72 10.08 18.51
N HIS A 48 -14.69 10.17 19.85
CA HIS A 48 -13.61 10.86 20.57
C HIS A 48 -12.35 10.02 20.80
N SER A 49 -12.22 8.86 20.15
CA SER A 49 -11.08 7.95 20.29
C SER A 49 -10.34 7.74 18.97
N SER A 50 -9.16 7.13 19.01
CA SER A 50 -8.31 6.96 17.82
C SER A 50 -8.90 5.99 16.78
N ALA A 51 -8.37 6.04 15.56
CA ALA A 51 -8.74 5.10 14.49
C ALA A 51 -8.54 3.63 14.89
N LEU A 52 -7.57 3.33 15.76
CA LEU A 52 -7.41 1.98 16.32
C LEU A 52 -8.66 1.53 17.08
N HIS A 53 -9.14 2.36 18.01
CA HIS A 53 -10.30 2.04 18.83
C HIS A 53 -11.56 1.93 17.96
N TRP A 54 -11.72 2.85 17.00
CA TRP A 54 -12.83 2.78 16.05
C TRP A 54 -12.80 1.48 15.24
N ASN A 55 -11.67 1.14 14.63
CA ASN A 55 -11.54 -0.04 13.78
C ASN A 55 -11.76 -1.35 14.56
N LEU A 56 -11.32 -1.41 15.82
CA LEU A 56 -11.59 -2.55 16.71
C LEU A 56 -13.07 -2.60 17.13
N ASN A 57 -13.68 -1.45 17.40
CA ASN A 57 -15.10 -1.36 17.72
C ASN A 57 -15.97 -1.80 16.52
N GLU A 58 -15.67 -1.35 15.31
CA GLU A 58 -16.35 -1.80 14.09
C GLU A 58 -16.24 -3.31 13.90
N LEU A 59 -15.06 -3.88 14.16
CA LEU A 59 -14.83 -5.33 14.06
C LEU A 59 -15.64 -6.11 15.11
N THR A 60 -15.72 -5.62 16.34
CA THR A 60 -16.40 -6.33 17.44
C THR A 60 -17.91 -6.16 17.41
N GLN A 61 -18.40 -4.95 17.14
CA GLN A 61 -19.83 -4.62 17.26
C GLN A 61 -20.58 -4.77 15.93
N ASN A 62 -19.97 -4.36 14.82
CA ASN A 62 -20.69 -4.16 13.56
C ASN A 62 -20.42 -5.24 12.51
N PHE A 63 -19.27 -5.91 12.58
CA PHE A 63 -18.82 -6.86 11.55
C PHE A 63 -19.87 -7.91 11.19
N HIS A 64 -20.43 -8.62 12.17
CA HIS A 64 -21.43 -9.67 11.92
C HIS A 64 -22.69 -9.13 11.23
N SER A 65 -23.21 -8.00 11.71
CA SER A 65 -24.39 -7.33 11.16
C SER A 65 -24.15 -6.88 9.71
N ILE A 66 -22.95 -6.38 9.41
CA ILE A 66 -22.60 -5.97 8.04
C ILE A 66 -22.50 -7.15 7.09
N ILE A 67 -21.97 -8.30 7.53
CA ILE A 67 -21.98 -9.51 6.69
C ILE A 67 -23.41 -9.96 6.39
N ASP A 68 -24.33 -9.89 7.36
CA ASP A 68 -25.74 -10.24 7.14
C ASP A 68 -26.45 -9.28 6.16
N LYS A 69 -26.16 -7.98 6.28
CA LYS A 69 -26.63 -6.98 5.31
C LYS A 69 -26.06 -7.23 3.91
N ALA A 70 -24.76 -7.55 3.82
CA ALA A 70 -24.11 -7.87 2.55
C ALA A 70 -24.72 -9.11 1.89
N LYS A 71 -24.99 -10.17 2.65
CA LYS A 71 -25.69 -11.37 2.18
C LYS A 71 -27.05 -11.04 1.59
N THR A 72 -27.86 -10.29 2.34
CA THR A 72 -29.21 -9.89 1.91
C THR A 72 -29.16 -9.04 0.64
N ALA A 73 -28.22 -8.08 0.58
CA ALA A 73 -28.03 -7.23 -0.57
C ALA A 73 -27.60 -8.03 -1.81
N TYR A 74 -26.70 -9.00 -1.65
CA TYR A 74 -26.22 -9.80 -2.78
C TYR A 74 -27.34 -10.68 -3.34
N ILE A 75 -28.15 -11.32 -2.50
CA ILE A 75 -29.34 -12.06 -2.94
C ILE A 75 -30.29 -11.16 -3.73
N SER A 76 -30.53 -9.94 -3.25
CA SER A 76 -31.38 -8.96 -3.95
C SER A 76 -30.80 -8.54 -5.31
N ILE A 77 -29.49 -8.35 -5.39
CA ILE A 77 -28.80 -8.06 -6.66
C ILE A 77 -28.89 -9.24 -7.62
N GLU A 78 -28.69 -10.48 -7.15
CA GLU A 78 -28.84 -11.68 -7.97
C GLU A 78 -30.27 -11.78 -8.54
N GLN A 79 -31.29 -11.57 -7.71
CA GLN A 79 -32.69 -11.60 -8.12
C GLN A 79 -33.03 -10.53 -9.15
N SER A 80 -32.54 -9.30 -8.95
CA SER A 80 -32.85 -8.17 -9.83
C SER A 80 -32.04 -8.18 -11.13
N THR A 81 -30.85 -8.77 -11.15
CA THR A 81 -29.97 -8.79 -12.33
C THR A 81 -29.94 -10.13 -13.06
N GLY A 82 -30.38 -11.21 -12.43
CA GLY A 82 -30.25 -12.58 -12.93
C GLY A 82 -28.80 -13.09 -12.97
N ILE A 83 -27.86 -12.39 -12.34
CA ILE A 83 -26.43 -12.74 -12.34
C ILE A 83 -26.06 -13.28 -10.96
N ALA A 84 -25.57 -14.52 -10.92
CA ALA A 84 -25.04 -15.12 -9.70
C ALA A 84 -23.83 -14.35 -9.16
N LEU A 85 -23.86 -14.06 -7.87
CA LEU A 85 -22.79 -13.49 -7.06
C LEU A 85 -22.13 -14.59 -6.22
N HIS A 86 -21.28 -14.19 -5.29
CA HIS A 86 -20.51 -15.11 -4.46
C HIS A 86 -21.42 -15.97 -3.57
N ASN A 87 -21.00 -17.23 -3.38
CA ASN A 87 -21.70 -18.19 -2.55
C ASN A 87 -21.87 -17.67 -1.11
N VAL A 88 -23.13 -17.60 -0.66
CA VAL A 88 -23.52 -17.21 0.70
C VAL A 88 -22.83 -18.05 1.78
N ALA A 89 -22.61 -19.34 1.54
CA ALA A 89 -21.92 -20.22 2.48
C ALA A 89 -20.45 -19.79 2.72
N GLY A 90 -19.80 -19.19 1.72
CA GLY A 90 -18.46 -18.62 1.87
C GLY A 90 -18.45 -17.39 2.78
N LEU A 91 -19.51 -16.58 2.75
CA LEU A 91 -19.66 -15.42 3.65
C LEU A 91 -19.94 -15.87 5.09
N ASP A 92 -20.74 -16.92 5.27
CA ASP A 92 -20.98 -17.49 6.61
C ASP A 92 -19.71 -18.10 7.20
N SER A 93 -18.98 -18.89 6.41
CA SER A 93 -17.69 -19.43 6.84
C SER A 93 -16.69 -18.32 7.19
N PHE A 94 -16.69 -17.21 6.44
CA PHE A 94 -15.87 -16.05 6.75
C PHE A 94 -16.30 -15.37 8.05
N LYS A 95 -17.61 -15.12 8.22
CA LYS A 95 -18.23 -14.56 9.43
C LYS A 95 -17.83 -15.35 10.66
N ASP A 96 -17.96 -16.67 10.63
CA ASP A 96 -17.65 -17.55 11.76
C ASP A 96 -16.15 -17.57 12.07
N LYS A 97 -15.32 -17.67 11.01
CA LYS A 97 -13.87 -17.82 11.15
C LYS A 97 -13.18 -16.58 11.72
N ILE A 98 -13.67 -15.39 11.40
CA ILE A 98 -13.00 -14.14 11.80
C ILE A 98 -13.86 -13.21 12.68
N GLY A 99 -15.15 -13.48 12.82
CA GLY A 99 -16.05 -12.69 13.67
C GLY A 99 -16.02 -13.10 15.15
N THR A 100 -15.60 -14.34 15.46
CA THR A 100 -15.68 -14.88 16.84
C THR A 100 -14.88 -14.08 17.86
N ASP A 101 -13.67 -13.64 17.51
CA ASP A 101 -12.83 -12.77 18.35
C ASP A 101 -11.87 -11.93 17.50
N VAL A 102 -11.47 -10.77 18.03
CA VAL A 102 -10.45 -9.90 17.43
C VAL A 102 -9.15 -10.66 17.18
N SER A 103 -8.76 -11.57 18.08
CA SER A 103 -7.55 -12.37 17.92
C SER A 103 -7.61 -13.27 16.70
N SER A 104 -8.77 -13.88 16.42
CA SER A 104 -8.99 -14.72 15.24
C SER A 104 -8.86 -13.92 13.95
N PHE A 105 -9.42 -12.71 13.91
CA PHE A 105 -9.23 -11.78 12.79
C PHE A 105 -7.75 -11.41 12.61
N MET A 106 -7.06 -11.06 13.71
CA MET A 106 -5.65 -10.68 13.67
C MET A 106 -4.76 -11.83 13.18
N GLU A 107 -4.98 -13.05 13.66
CA GLU A 107 -4.24 -14.23 13.22
C GLU A 107 -4.48 -14.51 11.74
N PHE A 108 -5.75 -14.52 11.32
CA PHE A 108 -6.11 -14.70 9.91
C PHE A 108 -5.46 -13.64 9.01
N SER A 109 -5.53 -12.36 9.40
CA SER A 109 -4.92 -11.25 8.65
C SER A 109 -3.40 -11.40 8.57
N ARG A 110 -2.73 -11.78 9.66
CA ARG A 110 -1.28 -11.99 9.70
C ARG A 110 -0.85 -13.17 8.85
N GLN A 111 -1.62 -14.26 8.84
CA GLN A 111 -1.35 -15.40 7.97
C GLN A 111 -1.43 -14.99 6.50
N LYS A 112 -2.48 -14.25 6.11
CA LYS A 112 -2.62 -13.75 4.73
C LYS A 112 -1.50 -12.80 4.31
N ALA A 113 -1.05 -11.93 5.21
CA ALA A 113 0.09 -11.06 4.96
C ALA A 113 1.39 -11.85 4.76
N LYS A 114 1.67 -12.86 5.60
CA LYS A 114 2.84 -13.76 5.42
C LYS A 114 2.78 -14.53 4.09
N GLU A 115 1.61 -15.04 3.72
CA GLU A 115 1.39 -15.73 2.44
C GLU A 115 1.63 -14.79 1.24
N ALA A 116 1.22 -13.52 1.35
CA ALA A 116 1.49 -12.51 0.32
C ALA A 116 2.98 -12.19 0.21
N GLN A 117 3.65 -11.91 1.34
CA GLN A 117 5.10 -11.66 1.38
C GLN A 117 5.90 -12.79 0.76
N ARG A 118 5.58 -14.06 1.09
CA ARG A 118 6.25 -15.25 0.50
C ARG A 118 6.07 -15.35 -1.02
N ARG A 119 4.89 -15.00 -1.53
CA ARG A 119 4.63 -14.98 -2.98
C ARG A 119 5.46 -13.90 -3.65
N GLU A 120 5.53 -12.72 -3.05
CA GLU A 120 6.26 -11.57 -3.61
C GLU A 120 7.78 -11.76 -3.57
N SER A 121 8.31 -12.34 -2.48
CA SER A 121 9.75 -12.61 -2.33
C SER A 121 10.25 -13.71 -3.28
N THR A 122 9.36 -14.60 -3.73
CA THR A 122 9.69 -15.69 -4.68
C THR A 122 9.48 -15.29 -6.14
N THR A 123 8.70 -14.24 -6.40
CA THR A 123 8.50 -13.73 -7.76
C THR A 123 9.64 -12.83 -8.19
N LEU A 124 10.40 -13.27 -9.20
CA LEU A 124 11.23 -12.40 -10.03
C LEU A 124 10.29 -11.47 -10.83
N GLN A 125 10.22 -10.20 -10.47
CA GLN A 125 9.47 -9.19 -11.22
C GLN A 125 10.32 -8.73 -12.40
N PRO A 126 9.99 -9.05 -13.66
CA PRO A 126 10.83 -8.74 -14.82
C PRO A 126 10.94 -7.22 -15.12
N LYS A 127 10.12 -6.41 -14.44
CA LYS A 127 10.10 -4.94 -14.56
C LYS A 127 10.94 -4.25 -13.47
N GLU A 128 11.41 -5.02 -12.51
CA GLU A 128 12.40 -4.62 -11.52
C GLU A 128 13.72 -5.22 -12.01
N ARG A 129 14.48 -4.47 -12.84
CA ARG A 129 15.85 -4.88 -13.20
C ARG A 129 16.72 -4.70 -11.95
N LEU A 130 16.68 -5.67 -11.04
CA LEU A 130 17.50 -5.71 -9.84
C LEU A 130 18.92 -6.12 -10.27
N GLY A 131 19.89 -5.21 -10.20
CA GLY A 131 21.30 -5.59 -10.30
C GLY A 131 21.73 -6.20 -8.97
N ASP A 132 22.33 -7.40 -8.94
CA ASP A 132 22.97 -8.12 -7.82
C ASP A 132 22.35 -8.11 -6.39
N PHE A 133 21.20 -7.48 -6.15
CA PHE A 133 20.60 -7.28 -4.83
C PHE A 133 19.43 -8.24 -4.60
N SER A 134 19.36 -8.78 -3.38
CA SER A 134 18.34 -9.72 -2.96
C SER A 134 17.07 -8.98 -2.49
N LYS A 135 15.91 -9.44 -2.95
CA LYS A 135 14.63 -9.09 -2.32
C LYS A 135 14.65 -9.55 -0.87
N ALA A 136 14.32 -8.66 0.06
CA ALA A 136 14.33 -8.97 1.48
C ALA A 136 12.93 -8.96 2.09
N ASN A 137 12.75 -9.83 3.08
CA ASN A 137 11.53 -9.84 3.90
C ASN A 137 11.72 -8.90 5.08
N VAL A 138 10.83 -7.92 5.24
CA VAL A 138 10.80 -7.03 6.40
C VAL A 138 9.57 -7.35 7.24
N THR A 139 9.80 -7.59 8.52
CA THR A 139 8.73 -7.72 9.52
C THR A 139 8.77 -6.50 10.43
N ILE A 140 7.70 -5.72 10.44
CA ILE A 140 7.58 -4.52 11.29
C ILE A 140 6.59 -4.82 12.41
N THR A 141 7.02 -4.61 13.65
CA THR A 141 6.12 -4.57 14.80
C THR A 141 6.00 -3.15 15.31
N ASN A 142 4.81 -2.74 15.72
CA ASN A 142 4.61 -1.44 16.35
C ASN A 142 4.22 -1.59 17.82
N TYR A 143 4.23 -0.45 18.53
CA TYR A 143 3.89 -0.38 19.95
C TYR A 143 2.42 -0.72 20.28
N LEU A 144 1.54 -0.75 19.27
CA LEU A 144 0.13 -1.12 19.38
C LEU A 144 -0.11 -2.63 19.19
N GLY A 145 0.94 -3.44 19.08
CA GLY A 145 0.84 -4.89 18.82
C GLY A 145 0.54 -5.25 17.35
N GLY A 146 0.58 -4.27 16.44
CA GLY A 146 0.52 -4.47 15.01
C GLY A 146 1.74 -5.25 14.50
N LYS A 147 1.53 -6.16 13.56
CA LYS A 147 2.59 -6.94 12.89
C LYS A 147 2.38 -6.90 11.39
N TYR A 148 3.35 -6.38 10.65
CA TYR A 148 3.27 -6.14 9.22
C TYR A 148 4.38 -6.90 8.51
N PHE A 149 4.03 -7.53 7.39
CA PHE A 149 4.92 -8.38 6.60
C PHE A 149 5.04 -7.75 5.22
N PHE A 150 6.21 -7.18 4.93
CA PHE A 150 6.49 -6.48 3.66
C PHE A 150 7.69 -7.10 2.98
N THR A 151 7.78 -6.91 1.67
CA THR A 151 9.00 -7.11 0.90
C THR A 151 9.63 -5.77 0.56
N VAL A 152 10.96 -5.77 0.53
CA VAL A 152 11.79 -4.68 0.01
C VAL A 152 12.44 -5.18 -1.26
N ASP A 153 12.40 -4.34 -2.30
CA ASP A 153 12.87 -4.73 -3.64
C ASP A 153 14.37 -4.92 -3.68
N GLU A 154 15.12 -3.97 -3.10
CA GLU A 154 16.57 -4.09 -2.95
C GLU A 154 17.01 -3.72 -1.54
N VAL A 155 17.91 -4.54 -1.00
CA VAL A 155 18.61 -4.24 0.23
C VAL A 155 20.10 -4.12 -0.07
N THR A 156 20.67 -2.99 0.31
CA THR A 156 22.12 -2.79 0.29
C THR A 156 22.62 -2.52 1.69
N PHE A 157 23.84 -2.96 1.95
CA PHE A 157 24.51 -2.74 3.23
C PHE A 157 25.77 -1.95 2.98
N SER A 158 25.91 -0.82 3.66
CA SER A 158 27.13 -0.02 3.64
C SER A 158 27.47 0.37 5.06
N GLU A 159 28.70 0.08 5.47
CA GLU A 159 29.21 0.31 6.82
C GLU A 159 28.36 -0.39 7.90
N ASN A 160 27.46 0.33 8.55
CA ASN A 160 26.52 -0.17 9.57
C ASN A 160 25.06 0.24 9.29
N THR A 161 24.78 0.65 8.05
CA THR A 161 23.45 1.09 7.62
C THR A 161 22.90 0.16 6.55
N ILE A 162 21.69 -0.36 6.80
CA ILE A 162 20.88 -1.06 5.81
C ILE A 162 20.03 -0.06 5.03
N PHE A 163 20.12 -0.09 3.71
CA PHE A 163 19.29 0.72 2.83
C PHE A 163 18.12 -0.12 2.34
N LEU A 164 16.92 0.22 2.78
CA LEU A 164 15.68 -0.43 2.38
C LEU A 164 15.12 0.29 1.15
N THR A 165 15.32 -0.31 -0.02
CA THR A 165 15.00 0.34 -1.29
C THR A 165 13.71 -0.21 -1.89
N GLU A 166 12.76 0.69 -2.12
CA GLU A 166 11.58 0.44 -2.93
C GLU A 166 11.81 0.96 -4.35
N CYS A 167 11.53 0.13 -5.36
CA CYS A 167 11.81 0.43 -6.76
C CYS A 167 10.51 0.68 -7.54
N LYS A 168 10.43 1.80 -8.26
CA LYS A 168 9.37 2.07 -9.24
C LYS A 168 9.99 2.33 -10.60
N HIS A 169 9.40 1.79 -11.66
CA HIS A 169 9.99 1.78 -12.99
C HIS A 169 9.04 2.33 -14.07
N SER A 170 9.61 3.03 -15.05
CA SER A 170 8.91 3.52 -16.25
C SER A 170 9.62 3.11 -17.53
N LYS A 171 8.89 2.47 -18.45
CA LYS A 171 9.43 2.15 -19.78
C LYS A 171 9.33 3.33 -20.75
N LYS A 172 8.24 4.11 -20.63
CA LYS A 172 7.87 5.13 -21.62
C LYS A 172 8.06 6.57 -21.13
N GLY A 173 7.92 6.81 -19.83
CA GLY A 173 8.06 8.15 -19.25
C GLY A 173 9.42 8.34 -18.62
N ILE A 174 9.88 9.60 -18.52
CA ILE A 174 11.12 9.96 -17.80
C ILE A 174 11.07 9.54 -16.32
N LEU A 175 9.88 9.57 -15.70
CA LEU A 175 9.63 9.04 -14.36
C LEU A 175 8.51 7.99 -14.37
N PRO A 176 8.43 7.15 -13.32
CA PRO A 176 7.25 6.34 -13.03
C PRO A 176 5.97 7.18 -12.91
N SER A 177 4.81 6.52 -13.00
CA SER A 177 3.54 7.24 -12.90
C SER A 177 3.38 7.85 -11.50
N MET A 178 2.56 8.90 -11.38
CA MET A 178 2.26 9.49 -10.08
C MET A 178 1.61 8.48 -9.11
N SER A 179 0.86 7.50 -9.63
CA SER A 179 0.29 6.42 -8.82
C SER A 179 1.40 5.53 -8.25
N ASP A 180 2.40 5.17 -9.07
CA ASP A 180 3.52 4.33 -8.63
C ASP A 180 4.40 5.06 -7.61
N ILE A 181 4.66 6.35 -7.82
CA ILE A 181 5.42 7.17 -6.87
C ILE A 181 4.68 7.25 -5.53
N LYS A 182 3.37 7.52 -5.54
CA LYS A 182 2.55 7.55 -4.32
C LYS A 182 2.56 6.22 -3.58
N ASP A 183 2.48 5.11 -4.30
CA ASP A 183 2.58 3.77 -3.71
C ASP A 183 3.95 3.57 -3.03
N GLY A 184 5.04 3.98 -3.67
CA GLY A 184 6.37 3.94 -3.07
C GLY A 184 6.50 4.83 -1.81
N LEU A 185 5.90 6.02 -1.82
CA LEU A 185 5.89 6.93 -0.68
C LEU A 185 5.17 6.34 0.56
N ILE A 186 4.14 5.50 0.37
CA ILE A 186 3.49 4.81 1.50
C ILE A 186 4.48 3.91 2.24
N LYS A 187 5.38 3.22 1.53
CA LYS A 187 6.44 2.43 2.16
C LYS A 187 7.48 3.31 2.84
N MET A 188 7.79 4.49 2.29
CA MET A 188 8.73 5.44 2.92
C MET A 188 8.23 5.88 4.30
N ILE A 189 6.93 6.16 4.47
CA ILE A 189 6.33 6.47 5.78
C ILE A 189 6.66 5.38 6.81
N LEU A 190 6.67 4.11 6.40
CA LEU A 190 6.97 2.99 7.30
C LEU A 190 8.47 2.85 7.55
N TYR A 191 9.29 2.89 6.51
CA TYR A 191 10.72 2.60 6.60
C TYR A 191 11.52 3.72 7.28
N THR A 192 11.09 4.98 7.18
CA THR A 192 11.75 6.10 7.87
C THR A 192 11.46 6.14 9.37
N ASN A 193 10.38 5.48 9.80
CA ASN A 193 9.94 5.45 11.19
C ASN A 193 10.39 4.18 11.94
N LEU A 194 11.27 3.36 11.34
CA LEU A 194 11.86 2.21 12.02
C LEU A 194 12.86 2.68 13.09
N LYS A 195 12.66 2.25 14.33
CA LYS A 195 13.54 2.62 15.47
C LYS A 195 14.53 1.51 15.82
N GLU A 196 14.02 0.30 16.03
CA GLU A 196 14.80 -0.87 16.42
C GLU A 196 14.91 -1.79 15.20
N VAL A 197 16.01 -1.66 14.47
CA VAL A 197 16.28 -2.48 13.29
C VAL A 197 17.35 -3.50 13.62
N ALA A 198 17.08 -4.76 13.27
CA ALA A 198 18.02 -5.85 13.42
C ALA A 198 18.04 -6.73 12.17
N ILE A 199 19.22 -7.25 11.84
CA ILE A 199 19.47 -8.24 10.79
C ILE A 199 20.00 -9.48 11.49
N ASP A 200 19.29 -10.61 11.42
CA ASP A 200 19.65 -11.84 12.13
C ASP A 200 19.99 -11.59 13.62
N ASP A 201 19.13 -10.80 14.28
CA ASP A 201 19.24 -10.36 15.67
C ASP A 201 20.44 -9.43 15.99
N VAL A 202 21.19 -9.00 14.97
CA VAL A 202 22.26 -8.00 15.09
C VAL A 202 21.70 -6.60 14.83
N PRO A 203 21.81 -5.65 15.78
CA PRO A 203 21.34 -4.27 15.58
C PRO A 203 22.03 -3.57 14.40
N ALA A 204 21.24 -2.83 13.61
CA ALA A 204 21.74 -2.04 12.49
C ALA A 204 21.01 -0.69 12.42
N GLN A 205 21.64 0.31 11.80
CA GLN A 205 20.94 1.52 11.40
C GLN A 205 20.21 1.25 10.08
N SER A 206 19.12 1.97 9.80
CA SER A 206 18.41 1.84 8.53
C SER A 206 18.16 3.18 7.87
N LYS A 207 18.12 3.17 6.53
CA LYS A 207 17.74 4.31 5.70
C LYS A 207 16.77 3.85 4.63
N ALA A 208 15.67 4.56 4.48
CA ALA A 208 14.69 4.30 3.42
C ALA A 208 15.12 4.94 2.10
N VAL A 209 14.96 4.23 1.00
CA VAL A 209 15.26 4.72 -0.35
C VAL A 209 14.07 4.46 -1.27
N LEU A 210 13.60 5.51 -1.95
CA LEU A 210 12.68 5.39 -3.08
C LEU A 210 13.49 5.52 -4.37
N LYS A 211 13.69 4.42 -5.08
CA LYS A 211 14.40 4.38 -6.35
C LYS A 211 13.42 4.46 -7.51
N LEU A 212 13.55 5.50 -8.32
CA LEU A 212 12.76 5.73 -9.53
C LEU A 212 13.64 5.50 -10.75
N THR A 213 13.30 4.49 -11.56
CA THR A 213 14.07 4.15 -12.76
C THR A 213 13.29 4.37 -14.04
N SER A 214 14.00 4.65 -15.13
CA SER A 214 13.40 4.75 -16.47
C SER A 214 14.32 4.30 -17.59
N GLU A 215 13.75 3.64 -18.60
CA GLU A 215 14.45 3.33 -19.87
C GLU A 215 14.70 4.59 -20.72
N GLN A 216 14.06 5.71 -20.40
CA GLN A 216 14.21 6.99 -21.11
C GLN A 216 15.26 7.92 -20.49
N LEU A 217 15.72 7.59 -19.27
CA LEU A 217 16.74 8.36 -18.57
C LEU A 217 18.15 7.95 -19.03
N LYS A 218 19.01 8.95 -19.20
CA LYS A 218 20.41 8.82 -19.56
C LYS A 218 21.28 9.49 -18.50
N GLY A 219 22.57 9.17 -18.54
CA GLY A 219 23.57 9.80 -17.71
C GLY A 219 23.68 9.21 -16.31
N LYS A 220 24.17 10.03 -15.38
CA LYS A 220 24.41 9.62 -14.00
C LYS A 220 23.13 9.69 -13.17
N ARG A 221 23.05 8.82 -12.17
CA ARG A 221 22.05 8.89 -11.09
C ARG A 221 22.11 10.26 -10.40
N ILE A 222 20.94 10.80 -10.10
CA ILE A 222 20.76 11.92 -9.17
C ILE A 222 20.03 11.45 -7.91
N THR A 223 20.30 12.05 -6.76
CA THR A 223 19.58 11.76 -5.52
C THR A 223 19.04 13.03 -4.88
N SER A 224 18.11 12.89 -3.95
CA SER A 224 17.62 14.00 -3.12
C SER A 224 18.69 14.63 -2.24
N GLU A 225 19.89 14.05 -2.17
CA GLU A 225 21.04 14.58 -1.43
C GLU A 225 22.06 15.27 -2.36
N GLY A 226 21.84 15.26 -3.67
CA GLY A 226 22.70 15.90 -4.66
C GLY A 226 22.67 17.44 -4.60
N THR A 227 23.66 18.07 -5.21
CA THR A 227 23.77 19.53 -5.29
C THR A 227 22.87 20.13 -6.37
N ASP A 228 22.64 21.44 -6.31
CA ASP A 228 21.85 22.14 -7.34
C ASP A 228 22.53 22.04 -8.71
N GLU A 229 23.86 22.03 -8.78
CA GLU A 229 24.61 21.84 -10.02
C GLU A 229 24.43 20.42 -10.60
N GLU A 230 24.39 19.39 -9.75
CA GLU A 230 24.11 18.01 -10.19
C GLU A 230 22.68 17.88 -10.73
N LEU A 231 21.72 18.56 -10.09
CA LEU A 231 20.32 18.57 -10.49
C LEU A 231 20.12 19.32 -11.82
N ASP A 232 20.75 20.48 -11.99
CA ASP A 232 20.72 21.24 -13.24
C ASP A 232 21.34 20.45 -14.39
N SER A 233 22.49 19.81 -14.16
CA SER A 233 23.13 18.93 -15.13
C SER A 233 22.19 17.78 -15.55
N PHE A 234 21.54 17.12 -14.59
CA PHE A 234 20.57 16.06 -14.84
C PHE A 234 19.37 16.54 -15.67
N TYR A 235 18.86 17.75 -15.39
CA TYR A 235 17.76 18.34 -16.15
C TYR A 235 18.13 18.65 -17.60
N GLN A 236 19.32 19.20 -17.83
CA GLN A 236 19.81 19.49 -19.18
C GLN A 236 20.04 18.20 -19.98
N GLU A 237 20.73 17.21 -19.38
CA GLU A 237 21.07 15.95 -20.04
C GLU A 237 19.83 15.17 -20.48
N ASN A 238 18.76 15.20 -19.68
CA ASN A 238 17.53 14.47 -19.94
C ASN A 238 16.41 15.33 -20.55
N ALA A 239 16.70 16.56 -20.95
CA ALA A 239 15.75 17.51 -21.53
C ALA A 239 14.43 17.62 -20.72
N ILE A 240 14.55 17.68 -19.40
CA ILE A 240 13.42 17.62 -18.46
C ILE A 240 12.68 18.96 -18.48
N ARG A 241 11.37 18.92 -18.79
CA ARG A 241 10.52 20.12 -18.85
C ARG A 241 10.28 20.71 -17.45
N ALA A 242 10.11 22.03 -17.37
CA ALA A 242 9.88 22.76 -16.11
C ALA A 242 8.77 22.19 -15.20
N ILE A 243 7.67 21.68 -15.77
CA ILE A 243 6.59 21.05 -14.98
C ILE A 243 7.09 19.79 -14.27
N LEU A 244 7.96 19.02 -14.90
CA LEU A 244 8.53 17.81 -14.34
C LEU A 244 9.67 18.13 -13.35
N GLN A 245 10.47 19.17 -13.61
CA GLN A 245 11.47 19.69 -12.67
C GLN A 245 10.82 20.05 -11.33
N LYS A 246 9.76 20.86 -11.34
CA LYS A 246 8.99 21.21 -10.11
C LYS A 246 8.47 20.00 -9.34
N ARG A 247 8.12 18.91 -10.04
CA ARG A 247 7.68 17.66 -9.39
C ARG A 247 8.85 16.93 -8.73
N ILE A 248 10.02 16.90 -9.37
CA ILE A 248 11.24 16.32 -8.81
C ILE A 248 11.68 17.13 -7.59
N GLU A 249 11.69 18.45 -7.68
CA GLU A 249 12.00 19.36 -6.56
C GLU A 249 11.06 19.13 -5.38
N LEU A 250 9.75 19.03 -5.61
CA LEU A 250 8.78 18.74 -4.56
C LEU A 250 9.02 17.38 -3.91
N LEU A 251 9.32 16.35 -4.71
CA LEU A 251 9.61 15.01 -4.22
C LEU A 251 10.92 14.98 -3.42
N PHE A 252 11.94 15.72 -3.84
CA PHE A 252 13.21 15.83 -3.11
C PHE A 252 13.04 16.60 -1.81
N LYS A 253 12.21 17.65 -1.81
CA LYS A 253 11.82 18.35 -0.60
C LYS A 253 11.13 17.42 0.40
N GLU A 254 10.13 16.65 -0.05
CA GLU A 254 9.45 15.65 0.77
C GLU A 254 10.44 14.63 1.37
N ALA A 255 11.40 14.17 0.56
CA ALA A 255 12.45 13.25 0.97
C ALA A 255 13.32 13.81 2.10
N LYS A 256 13.76 15.06 1.95
CA LYS A 256 14.55 15.78 2.96
C LYS A 256 13.76 16.00 4.25
N GLU A 257 12.51 16.43 4.14
CA GLU A 257 11.63 16.71 5.30
C GLU A 257 11.28 15.45 6.09
N ASN A 258 11.19 14.29 5.42
CA ASN A 258 10.81 13.01 6.04
C ASN A 258 11.95 11.99 6.15
N ASN A 259 13.21 12.42 5.96
CA ASN A 259 14.40 11.61 6.18
C ASN A 259 14.50 10.30 5.34
N PHE A 260 14.08 10.33 4.08
CA PHE A 260 14.38 9.26 3.11
C PHE A 260 15.18 9.79 1.93
N ILE A 261 15.74 8.88 1.14
CA ILE A 261 16.46 9.23 -0.09
C ILE A 261 15.55 8.95 -1.27
N VAL A 262 15.46 9.88 -2.21
CA VAL A 262 14.93 9.60 -3.55
C VAL A 262 16.12 9.45 -4.48
N SER A 263 16.20 8.34 -5.19
CA SER A 263 17.18 8.10 -6.25
C SER A 263 16.47 8.09 -7.59
N ILE A 264 16.99 8.82 -8.58
CA ILE A 264 16.47 8.82 -9.95
C ILE A 264 17.60 8.42 -10.90
N GLU A 265 17.43 7.32 -11.63
CA GLU A 265 18.48 6.78 -12.51
C GLU A 265 17.94 6.07 -13.76
N GLY A 266 18.77 6.00 -14.80
CA GLY A 266 18.48 5.18 -15.98
C GLY A 266 18.49 3.69 -15.64
N SER A 267 17.59 2.92 -16.24
CA SER A 267 17.67 1.46 -16.13
C SER A 267 18.80 0.93 -17.01
N ILE A 268 19.73 0.17 -16.42
CA ILE A 268 20.74 -0.63 -17.14
C ILE A 268 20.03 -1.72 -17.94
#